data_AF-A0AAW2VYI0-F1
#
_entry.id   AF-A0AAW2VYI0-F1
#
_cell.length_a   1.000
_cell.length_b   1.000
_cell.length_c   1.000
_cell.angle_alpha   90.00
_cell.angle_beta   90.00
_cell.angle_gamma   90.00
#
_symmetry.space_group_name_H-M   'P 1'
#
loop_
_entity.id
_entity.type
_entity.pdbx_description
1 polymer ?
#
loop_
_entity_poly.entity_id
_entity_poly.type
_entity_poly.pdbx_seq_one_letter_code
_entity_poly.pdbx_strand_id
1 'polypeptide(L)'
;MSKNPLTAILEANIFNGTNYNDWLRNLRIVIDFENQTYVLDRSLPRALPEESTHEERLTFEKWLEDNRMVRSIVLGSMTNDIQKQYDRHDDVQSIMLRMSQIYAVPDRHIRYAATKASFGTKMIEGSSVQEHGLRCYPLWRSSRTSRPILKKRRTLT
;
A
#
# COMPACT_ATOMS: atom_id res chain seq x y z
N MET A 1 -21.09 17.55 -19.33
CA MET A 1 -19.67 17.71 -18.92
C MET A 1 -18.93 16.49 -19.38
N SER A 2 -17.87 16.63 -20.19
CA SER A 2 -17.00 15.51 -20.56
C SER A 2 -16.31 14.97 -19.31
N LYS A 3 -16.36 13.65 -19.08
CA LYS A 3 -15.62 13.03 -17.97
C LYS A 3 -14.13 13.28 -18.15
N ASN A 4 -13.44 13.73 -17.10
CA ASN A 4 -11.98 13.82 -17.10
C ASN A 4 -11.40 12.40 -17.24
N PRO A 5 -10.54 12.13 -18.23
CA PRO A 5 -9.96 10.79 -18.44
C PRO A 5 -9.22 10.26 -17.20
N LEU A 6 -8.62 11.13 -16.39
CA LEU A 6 -7.94 10.74 -15.14
C LEU A 6 -8.92 10.24 -14.08
N THR A 7 -10.06 10.93 -13.94
CA THR A 7 -11.13 10.47 -13.04
C THR A 7 -11.71 9.14 -13.52
N ALA A 8 -11.85 8.96 -14.83
CA ALA A 8 -12.32 7.69 -15.39
C ALA A 8 -11.37 6.51 -15.09
N ILE A 9 -10.05 6.74 -15.07
CA ILE A 9 -9.04 5.73 -14.72
C ILE A 9 -9.23 5.23 -13.28
N LEU A 10 -9.54 6.13 -12.34
CA LEU A 10 -9.79 5.77 -10.94
C LEU A 10 -11.18 5.15 -10.74
N GLU A 11 -12.21 5.69 -11.38
CA GLU A 11 -13.58 5.13 -11.34
C GLU A 11 -13.62 3.69 -11.87
N ALA A 12 -12.86 3.40 -12.93
CA ALA A 12 -12.80 2.06 -13.51
C ALA A 12 -12.10 1.03 -12.60
N ASN A 13 -11.32 1.48 -11.61
CA ASN A 13 -10.50 0.62 -10.78
C ASN A 13 -10.47 1.06 -9.32
N ILE A 14 -11.66 1.31 -8.76
CA ILE A 14 -11.83 1.63 -7.34
C ILE A 14 -11.21 0.51 -6.50
N PHE A 15 -10.40 0.88 -5.52
CA PHE A 15 -9.77 -0.08 -4.62
C PHE A 15 -10.81 -0.76 -3.73
N ASN A 16 -10.89 -2.09 -3.83
CA ASN A 16 -11.87 -2.92 -3.13
C ASN A 16 -11.23 -3.97 -2.21
N GLY A 17 -9.92 -3.85 -1.95
CA GLY A 17 -9.17 -4.78 -1.10
C GLY A 17 -8.54 -5.97 -1.83
N THR A 18 -8.89 -6.22 -3.10
CA THR A 18 -8.35 -7.35 -3.87
C THR A 18 -7.48 -6.94 -5.06
N ASN A 19 -7.62 -5.71 -5.53
CA ASN A 19 -7.00 -5.17 -6.74
C ASN A 19 -5.85 -4.18 -6.45
N TYR A 20 -5.14 -4.32 -5.32
CA TYR A 20 -4.18 -3.31 -4.86
C TYR A 20 -3.13 -2.90 -5.90
N ASN A 21 -2.49 -3.87 -6.57
CA ASN A 21 -1.44 -3.57 -7.54
C ASN A 21 -1.97 -2.83 -8.78
N ASP A 22 -3.18 -3.18 -9.24
CA ASP A 22 -3.81 -2.54 -10.39
C ASP A 22 -4.29 -1.14 -10.04
N TRP A 23 -4.91 -0.99 -8.88
CA TRP A 23 -5.29 0.32 -8.33
C TRP A 23 -4.06 1.21 -8.13
N LEU A 24 -2.99 0.71 -7.51
CA LEU A 24 -1.76 1.47 -7.26
C LEU A 24 -1.13 1.99 -8.56
N ARG A 25 -1.13 1.17 -9.62
CA ARG A 25 -0.64 1.57 -10.94
C ARG A 25 -1.48 2.70 -11.53
N ASN A 26 -2.81 2.60 -11.47
CA ASN A 26 -3.72 3.65 -11.94
C ASN A 26 -3.58 4.95 -11.12
N LEU A 27 -3.46 4.81 -9.80
CA LEU A 27 -3.23 5.92 -8.87
C LEU A 27 -1.93 6.66 -9.19
N ARG A 28 -0.83 5.93 -9.42
CA ARG A 28 0.46 6.52 -9.80
C ARG A 28 0.36 7.31 -11.11
N ILE A 29 -0.36 6.82 -12.12
CA ILE A 29 -0.57 7.56 -13.38
C ILE A 29 -1.26 8.90 -13.13
N VAL A 30 -2.33 8.92 -12.32
CA VAL A 30 -3.06 10.17 -12.02
C VAL A 30 -2.20 11.15 -11.23
N ILE A 31 -1.46 10.67 -10.23
CA ILE A 31 -0.61 11.53 -9.40
C ILE A 31 0.62 12.03 -10.17
N ASP A 32 1.14 11.23 -11.11
CA ASP A 32 2.24 11.62 -11.99
C ASP A 32 1.83 12.75 -12.94
N PHE A 33 0.60 12.70 -13.45
CA PHE A 33 0.02 13.79 -14.23
C PHE A 33 -0.01 15.11 -13.46
N GLU A 34 -0.28 15.06 -12.15
CA GLU A 34 -0.25 16.23 -11.26
C GLU A 34 1.16 16.59 -10.75
N ASN A 35 2.20 15.84 -11.16
CA ASN A 35 3.60 16.00 -10.72
C ASN A 35 3.81 15.89 -9.19
N GLN A 36 3.00 15.06 -8.52
CA GLN A 36 2.98 14.89 -7.06
C GLN A 36 3.42 13.49 -6.61
N THR A 37 4.01 12.68 -7.49
CA THR A 37 4.41 11.29 -7.16
C THR A 37 5.37 11.20 -6.00
N TYR A 38 6.18 12.24 -5.80
CA TYR A 38 7.10 12.37 -4.68
C TYR A 38 6.42 12.23 -3.31
N VAL A 39 5.13 12.60 -3.18
CA VAL A 39 4.33 12.49 -1.94
C VAL A 39 4.09 11.03 -1.56
N LEU A 40 4.03 10.12 -2.54
CA LEU A 40 3.84 8.69 -2.28
C LEU A 40 5.10 8.03 -1.71
N ASP A 41 6.27 8.49 -2.15
CA ASP A 41 7.54 7.80 -1.91
C ASP A 41 8.31 8.41 -0.72
N ARG A 42 8.09 9.69 -0.41
CA ARG A 42 8.82 10.43 0.63
C ARG A 42 7.94 10.72 1.84
N SER A 43 8.55 10.67 3.02
CA SER A 43 7.89 10.99 4.28
C SER A 43 7.62 12.48 4.41
N LEU A 44 6.49 12.83 5.03
CA LEU A 44 6.23 14.19 5.47
C LEU A 44 7.39 14.72 6.34
N PRO A 45 7.94 15.92 6.06
CA PRO A 45 8.90 16.56 6.95
C PRO A 45 8.24 16.80 8.33
N ARG A 46 8.95 16.47 9.42
CA ARG A 46 8.34 16.45 10.77
C ARG A 46 7.98 17.83 11.31
N ALA A 47 8.69 18.87 10.90
CA ALA A 47 8.40 20.29 11.08
C ALA A 47 9.57 21.08 10.49
N LEU A 48 9.35 22.35 10.15
CA LEU A 48 10.43 23.28 9.88
C LEU A 48 10.94 23.92 11.19
N PRO A 49 12.27 24.04 11.38
CA PRO A 49 12.85 24.88 12.44
C PRO A 49 12.36 26.33 12.36
N GLU A 50 12.41 27.05 13.48
CA GLU A 50 11.97 28.45 13.54
C GLU A 50 12.89 29.36 12.70
N GLU A 51 14.15 28.95 12.56
CA GLU A 51 15.21 29.60 11.79
C GLU A 51 15.14 29.29 10.29
N SER A 52 14.13 28.53 9.84
CA SER A 52 13.99 28.19 8.43
C SER A 52 13.81 29.43 7.56
N THR A 53 14.49 29.40 6.41
CA THR A 53 14.42 30.45 5.40
C THR A 53 13.01 30.57 4.83
N HIS A 54 12.71 31.71 4.20
CA HIS A 54 11.43 31.91 3.54
C HIS A 54 11.16 30.84 2.44
N GLU A 55 12.19 30.46 1.69
CA GLU A 55 12.10 29.45 0.63
C GLU A 55 11.80 28.04 1.18
N GLU A 56 12.39 27.68 2.33
CA GLU A 56 12.11 26.41 3.00
C GLU A 56 10.65 26.36 3.48
N ARG A 57 10.15 27.48 4.03
CA ARG A 57 8.74 27.61 4.47
C ARG A 57 7.77 27.43 3.31
N LEU A 58 8.01 28.12 2.19
CA LEU A 58 7.19 27.96 0.97
C LEU A 58 7.20 26.53 0.44
N THR A 59 8.37 25.88 0.45
CA THR A 59 8.51 24.48 0.00
C THR A 59 7.71 23.53 0.89
N PHE A 60 7.74 23.74 2.21
CA PHE A 60 6.97 22.93 3.17
C PHE A 60 5.46 23.15 3.07
N GLU A 61 5.01 24.39 2.91
CA GLU A 61 3.60 24.70 2.69
C GLU A 61 3.06 24.03 1.42
N LYS A 62 3.84 24.12 0.33
CA LYS A 62 3.50 23.42 -0.92
C LYS A 62 3.43 21.91 -0.73
N TRP A 63 4.36 21.33 0.01
CA TRP A 63 4.30 19.91 0.34
C TRP A 63 3.02 19.54 1.10
N LEU A 64 2.60 20.35 2.07
CA LEU A 64 1.37 20.09 2.84
C LEU A 64 0.12 20.15 1.97
N GLU A 65 0.08 21.08 1.01
CA GLU A 65 -0.98 21.19 0.01
C GLU A 65 -1.01 19.97 -0.90
N ASP A 66 0.13 19.60 -1.48
CA ASP A 66 0.27 18.43 -2.36
C ASP A 66 -0.08 17.13 -1.60
N ASN A 67 0.34 16.98 -0.34
CA ASN A 67 -0.04 15.86 0.51
C ASN A 67 -1.57 15.80 0.72
N ARG A 68 -2.22 16.94 1.00
CA ARG A 68 -3.68 17.00 1.17
C ARG A 68 -4.43 16.64 -0.11
N MET A 69 -3.93 17.08 -1.26
CA MET A 69 -4.48 16.76 -2.57
C MET A 69 -4.37 15.26 -2.86
N VAL A 70 -3.15 14.70 -2.78
CA VAL A 70 -2.90 13.28 -3.02
C VAL A 70 -3.69 12.40 -2.06
N ARG A 71 -3.77 12.78 -0.78
CA ARG A 71 -4.57 12.08 0.22
C ARG A 71 -6.05 12.01 -0.18
N SER A 72 -6.60 13.11 -0.67
CA SER A 72 -7.99 13.16 -1.15
C SER A 72 -8.19 12.21 -2.34
N ILE A 73 -7.24 12.13 -3.26
CA ILE A 73 -7.28 11.21 -4.40
C ILE A 73 -7.20 9.75 -3.94
N VAL A 74 -6.28 9.44 -3.02
CA VAL A 74 -6.12 8.09 -2.44
C VAL A 74 -7.43 7.65 -1.78
N LEU A 75 -7.98 8.47 -0.88
CA LEU A 75 -9.21 8.17 -0.15
C LEU A 75 -10.46 8.16 -1.06
N GLY A 76 -10.50 9.01 -2.08
CA GLY A 76 -11.61 9.06 -3.04
C GLY A 76 -11.61 7.92 -4.06
N SER A 77 -10.51 7.18 -4.19
CA SER A 77 -10.36 6.07 -5.15
C SER A 77 -10.52 4.69 -4.52
N MET A 78 -11.14 4.60 -3.34
CA MET A 78 -11.38 3.35 -2.61
C MET A 78 -12.84 3.21 -2.16
N THR A 79 -13.26 2.00 -1.82
CA THR A 79 -14.59 1.75 -1.27
C THR A 79 -14.75 2.34 0.13
N ASN A 80 -15.97 2.73 0.49
CA ASN A 80 -16.28 3.41 1.76
C ASN A 80 -15.81 2.65 3.02
N ASP A 81 -15.85 1.32 3.00
CA ASP A 81 -15.42 0.46 4.10
C ASP A 81 -13.90 0.45 4.31
N ILE A 82 -13.13 0.62 3.23
CA ILE A 82 -11.68 0.78 3.28
C ILE A 82 -11.32 2.22 3.62
N GLN A 83 -11.99 3.20 3.01
CA GLN A 83 -11.78 4.63 3.26
C GLN A 83 -11.84 4.97 4.75
N LYS A 84 -12.86 4.47 5.46
CA LYS A 84 -13.04 4.67 6.92
C LYS A 84 -11.90 4.12 7.77
N GLN A 85 -11.06 3.22 7.25
CA GLN A 85 -9.90 2.70 7.97
C GLN A 85 -8.70 3.65 7.90
N TYR A 86 -8.67 4.53 6.90
CA TYR A 86 -7.51 5.39 6.59
C TYR A 86 -7.82 6.89 6.68
N ASP A 87 -9.09 7.29 6.80
CA ASP A 87 -9.57 8.69 6.79
C ASP A 87 -9.07 9.58 7.95
N ARG A 88 -8.51 8.98 9.01
CA ARG A 88 -7.89 9.70 10.14
C ARG A 88 -6.38 9.88 10.03
N HIS A 89 -5.74 9.30 9.02
CA HIS A 89 -4.32 9.47 8.80
C HIS A 89 -4.08 10.73 7.97
N ASP A 90 -3.21 11.63 8.43
CA ASP A 90 -2.90 12.88 7.70
C ASP A 90 -1.78 12.71 6.67
N ASP A 91 -0.90 11.73 6.89
CA ASP A 91 0.26 11.44 6.05
C ASP A 91 -0.05 10.35 5.02
N VAL A 92 0.10 10.68 3.73
CA VAL A 92 -0.10 9.73 2.62
C VAL A 92 0.87 8.55 2.72
N GLN A 93 2.12 8.80 3.09
CA GLN A 93 3.13 7.74 3.12
C GLN A 93 2.75 6.65 4.13
N SER A 94 2.27 7.04 5.31
CA SER A 94 1.78 6.13 6.35
C SER A 94 0.58 5.29 5.87
N ILE A 95 -0.35 5.90 5.14
CA ILE A 95 -1.47 5.19 4.51
C ILE A 95 -0.93 4.15 3.53
N MET A 96 -0.11 4.59 2.57
CA MET A 96 0.43 3.73 1.51
C MET A 96 1.27 2.58 2.08
N LEU A 97 2.11 2.85 3.08
CA LEU A 97 2.90 1.84 3.76
C LEU A 97 2.01 0.77 4.41
N ARG A 98 1.01 1.17 5.19
CA ARG A 98 0.09 0.24 5.84
C ARG A 98 -0.71 -0.58 4.82
N MET A 99 -1.22 0.06 3.77
CA MET A 99 -1.94 -0.64 2.71
C MET A 99 -1.04 -1.67 2.01
N SER A 100 0.21 -1.31 1.71
CA SER A 100 1.16 -2.23 1.06
C SER A 100 1.43 -3.47 1.90
N GLN A 101 1.51 -3.32 3.24
CA GLN A 101 1.75 -4.44 4.14
C GLN A 101 0.59 -5.45 4.21
N ILE A 102 -0.63 -5.00 3.91
CA ILE A 102 -1.85 -5.80 4.04
C ILE A 102 -2.29 -6.35 2.67
N TYR A 103 -2.27 -5.50 1.64
CA TYR A 103 -2.92 -5.77 0.36
C TYR A 103 -1.95 -5.99 -0.80
N ALA A 104 -0.67 -5.61 -0.67
CA ALA A 104 0.27 -5.82 -1.77
C ALA A 104 0.46 -7.33 -2.00
N VAL A 105 0.14 -7.75 -3.22
CA VAL A 105 0.40 -9.11 -3.67
C VAL A 105 1.75 -9.10 -4.37
N PRO A 106 2.73 -9.90 -3.91
CA PRO A 106 4.02 -9.96 -4.59
C PRO A 106 3.86 -10.45 -6.02
N ASP A 107 4.78 -10.03 -6.89
CA ASP A 107 4.80 -10.48 -8.28
C ASP A 107 4.77 -12.03 -8.37
N ARG A 108 4.25 -12.57 -9.49
CA ARG A 108 4.17 -14.03 -9.70
C ARG A 108 5.53 -14.70 -9.51
N HIS A 109 6.61 -14.09 -9.97
CA HIS A 109 7.97 -14.63 -9.82
C HIS A 109 8.41 -14.63 -8.35
N ILE A 110 8.13 -13.54 -7.62
CA ILE A 110 8.44 -13.43 -6.18
C ILE A 110 7.64 -14.47 -5.39
N ARG A 111 6.36 -14.66 -5.70
CA ARG A 111 5.50 -15.68 -5.09
C ARG A 111 6.01 -17.09 -5.37
N TYR A 112 6.38 -17.37 -6.61
CA TYR A 112 6.93 -18.67 -6.99
C TYR A 112 8.25 -18.94 -6.24
N ALA A 113 9.17 -17.96 -6.21
CA ALA A 113 10.42 -18.07 -5.48
C ALA A 113 10.20 -18.29 -3.98
N ALA A 114 9.30 -17.51 -3.35
CA ALA A 114 8.97 -17.66 -1.94
C ALA A 114 8.35 -19.03 -1.64
N THR A 115 7.42 -19.50 -2.49
CA THR A 115 6.78 -20.82 -2.36
C THR A 115 7.81 -21.94 -2.51
N LYS A 116 8.67 -21.86 -3.52
CA LYS A 116 9.76 -22.82 -3.75
C LYS A 116 10.73 -22.84 -2.57
N ALA A 117 11.09 -21.67 -2.02
CA ALA A 117 11.94 -21.57 -0.84
C ALA A 117 11.25 -22.15 0.41
N SER A 118 9.95 -21.92 0.61
CA SER A 118 9.19 -22.54 1.71
C SER A 118 9.21 -24.06 1.64
N PHE A 119 8.94 -24.65 0.47
CA PHE A 119 8.98 -26.11 0.30
C PHE A 119 10.41 -26.68 0.34
N GLY A 120 11.42 -25.90 -0.04
CA GLY A 120 12.83 -26.30 -0.02
C GLY A 120 13.51 -26.16 1.35
N THR A 121 12.95 -25.36 2.27
CA THR A 121 13.56 -25.13 3.59
C THR A 121 13.30 -26.33 4.50
N LYS A 122 14.32 -27.18 4.66
CA LYS A 122 14.30 -28.28 5.65
C LYS A 122 14.78 -27.77 7.00
N MET A 123 14.27 -28.36 8.07
CA MET A 123 14.82 -28.14 9.41
C MET A 123 16.23 -28.71 9.47
N ILE A 124 17.17 -27.96 10.04
CA ILE A 124 18.55 -28.40 10.19
C ILE A 124 18.59 -29.41 11.34
N GLU A 125 19.30 -30.52 11.15
CA GLU A 125 19.46 -31.54 12.18
C GLU A 125 20.13 -30.94 13.43
N GLY A 126 19.51 -31.14 14.60
CA GLY A 126 19.94 -30.53 15.86
C GLY A 126 19.46 -29.09 16.12
N SER A 127 18.78 -28.44 15.16
CA SER A 127 18.16 -27.12 15.39
C SER A 127 16.81 -27.19 16.10
N SER A 128 16.42 -26.12 16.80
CA SER A 128 15.13 -26.06 17.47
C SER A 128 13.98 -25.72 16.50
N VAL A 129 12.77 -26.19 16.81
CA VAL A 129 11.56 -25.87 16.04
C VAL A 129 11.28 -24.37 16.01
N GLN A 130 11.59 -23.65 17.09
CA GLN A 130 11.42 -22.19 17.17
C GLN A 130 12.34 -21.47 16.18
N GLU A 131 13.61 -21.87 16.10
CA GLU A 131 14.57 -21.30 15.17
C GLU A 131 14.19 -21.57 13.70
N HIS A 132 13.73 -22.80 13.42
CA HIS A 132 13.17 -23.14 12.11
C HIS A 132 11.93 -22.31 11.78
N GLY A 133 11.05 -22.10 12.76
CA GLY A 133 9.85 -21.26 12.63
C GLY A 133 10.17 -19.80 12.29
N LEU A 134 11.15 -19.20 12.96
CA LEU A 134 11.62 -17.85 12.65
C LEU A 134 12.18 -17.74 11.22
N ARG A 135 12.88 -18.78 10.76
CA ARG A 135 13.42 -18.85 9.40
C ARG A 135 12.34 -19.00 8.32
N CYS A 136 11.29 -19.77 8.62
CA CYS A 136 10.18 -20.00 7.69
C CYS A 136 9.15 -18.87 7.67
N TYR A 137 9.02 -18.11 8.75
CA TYR A 137 8.03 -17.04 8.92
C TYR A 137 8.01 -16.00 7.78
N PRO A 138 9.14 -15.38 7.37
CA PRO A 138 9.12 -14.41 6.27
C PRO A 138 8.72 -15.05 4.93
N LEU A 139 9.17 -16.28 4.64
CA LEU A 139 8.81 -17.00 3.40
C LEU A 139 7.31 -17.31 3.34
N TRP A 140 6.75 -17.72 4.48
CA TRP A 140 5.32 -17.97 4.62
C TRP A 140 4.50 -16.68 4.50
N ARG A 141 4.95 -15.58 5.11
CA ARG A 141 4.28 -14.28 4.97
C ARG A 141 4.19 -13.84 3.51
N SER A 142 5.29 -13.99 2.75
CA SER A 142 5.35 -13.67 1.33
C SER A 142 4.51 -14.58 0.43
N SER A 143 4.14 -15.78 0.88
CA SER A 143 3.25 -16.70 0.12
C SER A 143 1.77 -16.56 0.48
N ARG A 144 1.42 -16.02 1.67
CA ARG A 144 0.03 -16.00 2.18
C ARG A 144 -0.88 -14.92 1.60
N THR A 145 -0.34 -13.85 1.02
CA THR A 145 -1.11 -12.79 0.32
C THR A 145 -1.83 -13.27 -0.95
N SER A 146 -1.79 -14.58 -1.26
CA SER A 146 -2.44 -15.19 -2.42
C SER A 146 -3.61 -16.13 -2.11
N ARG A 147 -4.04 -16.29 -0.85
CA ARG A 147 -5.28 -17.03 -0.59
C ARG A 147 -6.44 -16.05 -0.59
N PRO A 148 -7.39 -16.11 -1.54
CA PRO A 148 -8.66 -15.42 -1.35
C PRO A 148 -9.22 -15.95 -0.03
N ILE A 149 -9.78 -15.04 0.79
CA ILE A 149 -10.52 -15.40 1.98
C ILE A 149 -11.70 -16.26 1.49
N LEU A 150 -11.49 -17.57 1.38
CA LEU A 150 -12.56 -18.54 1.33
C LEU A 150 -13.25 -18.39 2.69
N LYS A 151 -14.24 -17.49 2.76
CA LYS A 151 -15.30 -17.57 3.75
C LYS A 151 -15.96 -18.94 3.52
N LYS A 152 -15.42 -19.99 4.15
CA LYS A 152 -16.20 -21.18 4.46
C LYS A 152 -17.33 -20.69 5.34
N ARG A 153 -18.48 -20.39 4.73
CA ARG A 153 -19.76 -20.39 5.41
C ARG A 153 -19.85 -21.76 6.09
N ARG A 154 -19.73 -21.80 7.42
CA ARG A 154 -20.38 -22.84 8.20
C ARG A 154 -21.87 -22.65 7.98
N THR A 155 -22.44 -23.37 7.02
CA THR A 155 -23.85 -23.70 7.07
C THR A 155 -23.99 -24.73 8.19
N LEU A 156 -24.43 -24.25 9.35
CA LEU A 156 -25.06 -25.10 10.34
C LEU A 156 -26.47 -25.40 9.82
N THR A 157 -26.73 -26.66 9.56
CA THR A 157 -28.06 -27.29 9.62
C THR A 157 -27.89 -28.49 10.52
#